data_AF-K0IFE5-F1
#
_entry.id   AF-K0IFE5-F1
#
_cell.length_a   1.000
_cell.length_b   1.000
_cell.length_c   1.000
_cell.angle_alpha   90.00
_cell.angle_beta   90.00
_cell.angle_gamma   90.00
#
_symmetry.space_group_name_H-M   'P 1'
#
loop_
_entity.id
_entity.type
_entity.pdbx_description
1 polymer ?
#
loop_
_entity_poly.entity_id
_entity_poly.type
_entity_poly.pdbx_seq_one_letter_code
_entity_poly.pdbx_strand_id
1 'polypeptide(L)'
;MNPNTFEQFLSESRHAFRDKSDSEKIKFFTDWCKKNGTEEVILRLSSENKGGWSSNFYLDFTTARIIITKKSFFTKFADVGYVAGLAPYPYLLLLKNPDPSKIRKQASLAPDELVKSENYSDSIWYSEIKEIILRKGIETAVANMFGRAIVANFLAISASGGRRFDFKLPVNKNGTYEQVHFWVNVVLPPHCQLQNDIRNT
;
A
#
# COMPACT_ATOMS: atom_id res chain seq x y z
N MET A 1 10.49 -6.22 -8.58
CA MET A 1 11.47 -7.29 -8.29
C MET A 1 11.12 -8.53 -9.10
N ASN A 2 12.11 -9.30 -9.55
CA ASN A 2 11.88 -10.59 -10.22
C ASN A 2 12.00 -11.76 -9.22
N PRO A 3 11.50 -12.96 -9.55
CA PRO A 3 11.55 -14.10 -8.63
C PRO A 3 12.96 -14.47 -8.16
N ASN A 4 13.98 -14.39 -9.04
CA ASN A 4 15.36 -14.74 -8.69
C ASN A 4 15.94 -13.82 -7.62
N THR A 5 15.68 -12.50 -7.72
CA THR A 5 16.09 -11.53 -6.70
C THR A 5 15.40 -11.81 -5.36
N PHE A 6 14.14 -12.23 -5.38
CA PHE A 6 13.42 -12.59 -4.16
C PHE A 6 13.92 -13.91 -3.55
N GLU A 7 14.29 -14.89 -4.36
CA GLU A 7 14.95 -16.12 -3.91
C GLU A 7 16.31 -15.84 -3.28
N GLN A 8 17.08 -14.90 -3.87
CA GLN A 8 18.31 -14.42 -3.26
C GLN A 8 18.04 -13.84 -1.86
N PHE A 9 17.08 -12.93 -1.73
CA PHE A 9 16.66 -12.40 -0.42
C PHE A 9 16.32 -13.53 0.57
N LEU A 10 15.50 -14.50 0.16
CA LEU A 10 15.07 -15.60 1.02
C LEU A 10 16.25 -16.48 1.45
N SER A 11 17.22 -16.73 0.57
CA SER A 11 18.40 -17.55 0.89
C SER A 11 19.35 -16.86 1.87
N GLU A 12 19.57 -15.55 1.70
CA GLU A 12 20.41 -14.74 2.60
C GLU A 12 19.76 -14.53 3.97
N SER A 13 18.43 -14.51 4.02
CA SER A 13 17.69 -13.98 5.19
C SER A 13 16.91 -15.04 5.97
N ARG A 14 16.84 -16.29 5.50
CA ARG A 14 15.94 -17.34 6.02
C ARG A 14 15.99 -17.52 7.53
N HIS A 15 17.20 -17.47 8.10
CA HIS A 15 17.42 -17.64 9.53
C HIS A 15 17.08 -16.38 10.33
N ALA A 16 17.23 -15.19 9.74
CA ALA A 16 17.04 -13.92 10.42
C ALA A 16 15.56 -13.51 10.60
N PHE A 17 14.64 -14.08 9.80
CA PHE A 17 13.22 -13.65 9.81
C PHE A 17 12.22 -14.65 10.38
N ARG A 18 12.62 -15.89 10.72
CA ARG A 18 11.70 -16.96 11.13
C ARG A 18 10.87 -16.61 12.37
N ASP A 19 11.51 -15.96 13.35
CA ASP A 19 10.90 -15.63 14.64
C ASP A 19 10.46 -14.16 14.75
N LYS A 20 10.51 -13.42 13.64
CA LYS A 20 10.10 -12.01 13.58
C LYS A 20 8.59 -11.88 13.47
N SER A 21 8.03 -10.84 14.06
CA SER A 21 6.65 -10.44 13.80
C SER A 21 6.46 -10.01 12.34
N ASP A 22 5.23 -10.01 11.85
CA ASP A 22 4.94 -9.68 10.44
C ASP A 22 5.43 -8.29 10.06
N SER A 23 5.27 -7.29 10.93
CA SER A 23 5.79 -5.93 10.70
C SER A 23 7.32 -5.90 10.60
N GLU A 24 8.02 -6.64 11.45
CA GLU A 24 9.48 -6.75 11.39
C GLU A 24 9.96 -7.45 10.12
N LYS A 25 9.24 -8.48 9.64
CA LYS A 25 9.56 -9.13 8.36
C LYS A 25 9.46 -8.15 7.19
N ILE A 26 8.38 -7.35 7.15
CA ILE A 26 8.19 -6.35 6.10
C ILE A 26 9.26 -5.25 6.18
N LYS A 27 9.60 -4.76 7.38
CA LYS A 27 10.68 -3.78 7.56
C LYS A 27 12.03 -4.33 7.13
N PHE A 28 12.36 -5.55 7.56
CA PHE A 28 13.61 -6.22 7.19
C PHE A 28 13.74 -6.37 5.66
N PHE A 29 12.67 -6.79 4.99
CA PHE A 29 12.64 -6.87 3.53
C PHE A 29 12.80 -5.50 2.86
N THR A 30 12.10 -4.48 3.37
CA THR A 30 12.21 -3.09 2.87
C THR A 30 13.63 -2.56 2.98
N ASP A 31 14.31 -2.83 4.10
CA ASP A 31 15.69 -2.41 4.34
C ASP A 31 16.68 -3.16 3.43
N TRP A 32 16.47 -4.47 3.23
CA TRP A 32 17.25 -5.25 2.27
C TRP A 32 17.10 -4.72 0.84
N CYS A 33 15.88 -4.40 0.41
CA CYS A 33 15.61 -3.79 -0.90
C CYS A 33 16.37 -2.47 -1.07
N LYS A 34 16.31 -1.57 -0.07
CA LYS A 34 17.04 -0.30 -0.08
C LYS A 34 18.55 -0.49 -0.16
N LYS A 35 19.11 -1.40 0.64
CA LYS A 35 20.56 -1.70 0.66
C LYS A 35 21.05 -2.21 -0.69
N ASN A 36 20.21 -2.96 -1.41
CA ASN A 36 20.52 -3.53 -2.73
C ASN A 36 20.05 -2.65 -3.90
N GLY A 37 19.67 -1.40 -3.65
CA GLY A 37 19.23 -0.47 -4.71
C GLY A 37 17.99 -0.93 -5.48
N THR A 38 17.14 -1.75 -4.85
CA THR A 38 15.93 -2.30 -5.48
C THR A 38 14.69 -1.55 -5.00
N GLU A 39 13.98 -0.90 -5.92
CA GLU A 39 12.64 -0.36 -5.65
C GLU A 39 11.61 -1.48 -5.76
N GLU A 40 10.80 -1.67 -4.71
CA GLU A 40 9.74 -2.70 -4.70
C GLU A 40 8.45 -2.13 -4.14
N VAL A 41 7.30 -2.53 -4.69
CA VAL A 41 5.98 -2.21 -4.13
C VAL A 41 5.76 -3.04 -2.88
N ILE A 42 5.45 -2.40 -1.76
CA ILE A 42 5.23 -3.06 -0.48
C ILE A 42 3.74 -3.14 -0.15
N LEU A 43 3.03 -2.04 -0.36
CA LEU A 43 1.60 -1.90 -0.05
C LEU A 43 0.91 -1.18 -1.22
N ARG A 44 -0.24 -1.70 -1.63
CA ARG A 44 -1.14 -1.11 -2.61
C ARG A 44 -2.47 -0.80 -1.93
N LEU A 45 -2.85 0.47 -1.91
CA LEU A 45 -4.18 0.89 -1.49
C LEU A 45 -5.05 1.26 -2.70
N SER A 46 -6.32 0.92 -2.60
CA SER A 46 -7.38 1.24 -3.54
C SER A 46 -8.07 2.53 -3.13
N SER A 47 -8.14 3.52 -4.01
CA SER A 47 -8.95 4.72 -3.79
C SER A 47 -10.15 4.78 -4.74
N GLU A 48 -11.19 5.46 -4.28
CA GLU A 48 -12.40 5.76 -5.05
C GLU A 48 -12.76 7.24 -4.94
N ASN A 49 -13.62 7.71 -5.83
CA ASN A 49 -14.30 8.98 -5.61
C ASN A 49 -15.80 8.83 -5.31
N LYS A 50 -16.37 9.79 -4.58
CA LYS A 50 -17.82 9.92 -4.42
C LYS A 50 -18.37 10.68 -5.65
N GLY A 51 -19.31 10.09 -6.40
CA GLY A 51 -20.15 10.89 -7.32
C GLY A 51 -19.88 10.79 -8.83
N GLY A 52 -19.31 9.69 -9.31
CA GLY A 52 -19.58 9.24 -10.68
C GLY A 52 -18.66 9.71 -11.82
N TRP A 53 -17.88 10.78 -11.72
CA TRP A 53 -17.12 11.30 -12.89
C TRP A 53 -15.66 11.68 -12.64
N SER A 54 -14.99 10.99 -11.73
CA SER A 54 -13.57 11.22 -11.40
C SER A 54 -12.83 9.91 -11.20
N SER A 55 -11.55 9.92 -11.54
CA SER A 55 -10.69 8.73 -11.59
C SER A 55 -10.51 8.06 -10.22
N ASN A 56 -10.69 6.74 -10.20
CA ASN A 56 -10.23 5.88 -9.09
C ASN A 56 -8.73 5.66 -9.26
N PHE A 57 -7.98 5.51 -8.17
CA PHE A 57 -6.53 5.29 -8.24
C PHE A 57 -6.09 4.06 -7.44
N TYR A 58 -4.95 3.50 -7.81
CA TYR A 58 -4.10 2.73 -6.91
C TYR A 58 -3.03 3.65 -6.34
N LEU A 59 -2.74 3.45 -5.05
CA LEU A 59 -1.66 4.09 -4.32
C LEU A 59 -0.65 2.99 -3.98
N ASP A 60 0.45 2.94 -4.73
CA ASP A 60 1.50 1.95 -4.58
C ASP A 60 2.62 2.53 -3.72
N PHE A 61 2.66 2.15 -2.45
CA PHE A 61 3.74 2.47 -1.52
C PHE A 61 4.91 1.54 -1.85
N THR A 62 5.95 2.12 -2.45
CA THR A 62 7.20 1.42 -2.73
C THR A 62 8.18 1.63 -1.59
N THR A 63 9.37 1.04 -1.70
CA THR A 63 10.47 1.31 -0.79
C THR A 63 11.02 2.74 -0.88
N ALA A 64 10.68 3.51 -1.92
CA ALA A 64 11.24 4.85 -2.18
C ALA A 64 10.21 5.98 -2.29
N ARG A 65 8.98 5.68 -2.73
CA ARG A 65 7.95 6.67 -3.05
C ARG A 65 6.56 6.07 -3.05
N ILE A 66 5.56 6.93 -3.20
CA ILE A 66 4.18 6.53 -3.47
C ILE A 66 3.90 6.78 -4.95
N ILE A 67 3.54 5.75 -5.70
CA ILE A 67 3.16 5.86 -7.12
C ILE A 67 1.63 5.86 -7.21
N ILE A 68 1.09 6.81 -7.98
CA ILE A 68 -0.35 6.99 -8.16
C ILE A 68 -0.70 6.60 -9.60
N THR A 69 -1.49 5.54 -9.76
CA THR A 69 -1.96 5.07 -11.07
C THR A 69 -3.48 5.09 -11.15
N LYS A 70 -4.04 5.54 -12.27
CA LYS A 70 -5.48 5.51 -12.53
C LYS A 70 -5.95 4.07 -12.71
N LYS A 71 -7.07 3.69 -12.10
CA LYS A 71 -7.68 2.38 -12.36
C LYS A 71 -8.34 2.38 -13.72
N SER A 72 -7.98 1.43 -14.57
CA SER A 72 -8.70 1.19 -15.83
C SER A 72 -10.12 0.70 -15.53
N PHE A 73 -11.03 0.82 -16.51
CA PHE A 73 -12.43 0.41 -16.34
C PHE A 73 -12.58 -1.07 -15.94
N PHE A 74 -11.70 -1.94 -16.46
CA PHE A 74 -11.72 -3.38 -16.20
C PHE A 74 -11.10 -3.78 -14.85
N THR A 75 -10.07 -3.07 -14.34
CA THR A 75 -9.44 -3.40 -13.06
C THR A 75 -10.27 -2.97 -11.84
N LYS A 76 -11.34 -2.20 -12.04
CA LYS A 76 -12.29 -1.82 -10.97
C LYS A 76 -12.95 -3.03 -10.27
N PHE A 77 -12.97 -4.20 -10.91
CA PHE A 77 -13.69 -5.40 -10.48
C PHE A 77 -12.77 -6.60 -10.16
N ALA A 78 -11.47 -6.50 -10.46
CA ALA A 78 -10.50 -7.59 -10.31
C ALA A 78 -9.37 -7.21 -9.34
N ASP A 79 -9.71 -6.56 -8.22
CA ASP A 79 -8.75 -6.34 -7.11
C ASP A 79 -8.39 -7.71 -6.54
N VAL A 80 -7.29 -8.29 -7.04
CA VAL A 80 -6.87 -9.66 -6.74
C VAL A 80 -6.35 -9.72 -5.31
N GLY A 81 -7.21 -10.10 -4.37
CA GLY A 81 -6.97 -11.16 -3.40
C GLY A 81 -5.69 -11.15 -2.55
N TYR A 82 -5.27 -10.02 -1.98
CA TYR A 82 -4.26 -10.02 -0.92
C TYR A 82 -4.74 -9.29 0.33
N VAL A 83 -4.45 -9.87 1.49
CA VAL A 83 -4.90 -9.38 2.80
C VAL A 83 -4.38 -7.96 3.02
N ALA A 84 -5.31 -7.01 3.21
CA ALA A 84 -5.04 -5.60 3.54
C ALA A 84 -4.13 -4.84 2.55
N GLY A 85 -4.10 -5.23 1.28
CA GLY A 85 -3.37 -4.46 0.25
C GLY A 85 -1.86 -4.70 0.20
N LEU A 86 -1.28 -5.69 0.89
CA LEU A 86 0.15 -6.02 0.71
C LEU A 86 0.42 -6.51 -0.72
N ALA A 87 1.55 -6.10 -1.29
CA ALA A 87 2.00 -6.58 -2.59
C ALA A 87 2.49 -8.04 -2.52
N PRO A 88 2.62 -8.75 -3.66
CA PRO A 88 2.81 -10.20 -3.65
C PRO A 88 4.05 -10.69 -2.90
N TYR A 89 5.21 -10.07 -3.10
CA TYR A 89 6.44 -10.48 -2.41
C TYR A 89 6.37 -10.22 -0.89
N PRO A 90 6.01 -9.01 -0.41
CA PRO A 90 5.72 -8.77 1.00
C PRO A 90 4.73 -9.78 1.60
N TYR A 91 3.66 -10.09 0.88
CA TYR A 91 2.66 -11.06 1.33
C TYR A 91 3.23 -12.47 1.49
N LEU A 92 4.09 -12.93 0.56
CA LEU A 92 4.74 -14.23 0.66
C LEU A 92 5.58 -14.37 1.94
N LEU A 93 6.18 -13.28 2.44
CA LEU A 93 6.99 -13.30 3.67
C LEU A 93 6.16 -13.65 4.91
N LEU A 94 4.86 -13.41 4.86
CA LEU A 94 3.95 -13.71 5.95
C LEU A 94 3.53 -15.19 5.95
N LEU A 95 3.77 -15.91 4.86
CA LEU A 95 3.48 -17.33 4.75
C LEU A 95 4.55 -18.16 5.46
N LYS A 96 4.13 -19.27 6.08
CA LYS A 96 5.05 -20.22 6.73
C LYS A 96 6.09 -20.79 5.75
N ASN A 97 5.67 -21.02 4.50
CA ASN A 97 6.51 -21.55 3.42
C ASN A 97 6.35 -20.64 2.19
N PRO A 98 7.16 -19.58 2.06
CA PRO A 98 7.13 -18.71 0.89
C PRO A 98 7.51 -19.49 -0.35
N ASP A 99 6.69 -19.41 -1.39
CA ASP A 99 6.91 -20.05 -2.69
C ASP A 99 6.75 -19.00 -3.79
N PRO A 100 7.87 -18.46 -4.32
CA PRO A 100 7.86 -17.40 -5.33
C PRO A 100 7.17 -17.82 -6.64
N SER A 101 7.14 -19.12 -6.95
CA SER A 101 6.51 -19.65 -8.17
C SER A 101 4.99 -19.45 -8.20
N LYS A 102 4.37 -19.23 -7.03
CA LYS A 102 2.93 -18.96 -6.89
C LYS A 102 2.55 -17.52 -7.24
N ILE A 103 3.51 -16.63 -7.41
CA ILE A 103 3.22 -15.27 -7.89
C ILE A 103 2.86 -15.35 -9.37
N ARG A 104 1.59 -15.08 -9.67
CA ARG A 104 1.15 -14.92 -11.05
C ARG A 104 1.91 -13.74 -11.68
N LYS A 105 2.42 -13.90 -12.90
CA LYS A 105 3.11 -12.81 -13.64
C LYS A 105 2.29 -11.51 -13.69
N GLN A 106 0.97 -11.62 -13.81
CA GLN A 106 0.03 -10.48 -13.82
C GLN A 106 -0.11 -9.76 -12.47
N ALA A 107 0.31 -10.40 -11.36
CA ALA A 107 0.33 -9.79 -10.04
C ALA A 107 1.67 -9.08 -9.75
N SER A 108 2.70 -9.26 -10.59
CA SER A 108 3.95 -8.53 -10.47
C SER A 108 3.71 -7.04 -10.71
N LEU A 109 4.02 -6.21 -9.71
CA LEU A 109 3.84 -4.76 -9.74
C LEU A 109 5.21 -4.10 -9.73
N ALA A 110 5.97 -4.22 -10.83
CA ALA A 110 7.28 -3.57 -10.88
C ALA A 110 7.11 -2.04 -10.92
N PRO A 111 7.75 -1.27 -10.02
CA PRO A 111 7.64 0.19 -10.00
C PRO A 111 7.91 0.86 -11.36
N ASP A 112 8.93 0.37 -12.09
CA ASP A 112 9.28 0.87 -13.42
C ASP A 112 8.18 0.64 -14.47
N GLU A 113 7.45 -0.46 -14.37
CA GLU A 113 6.31 -0.75 -15.25
C GLU A 113 5.12 0.15 -14.91
N LEU A 114 4.89 0.42 -13.62
CA LEU A 114 3.82 1.31 -13.17
C LEU A 114 4.04 2.74 -13.68
N VAL A 115 5.27 3.26 -13.61
CA VAL A 115 5.60 4.62 -14.07
C VAL A 115 5.56 4.75 -15.60
N LYS A 116 5.84 3.67 -16.34
CA LYS A 116 5.74 3.65 -17.81
C LYS A 116 4.31 3.39 -18.30
N SER A 117 3.38 3.03 -17.43
CA SER A 117 2.01 2.72 -17.81
C SER A 117 1.27 3.98 -18.29
N GLU A 118 0.37 3.82 -19.27
CA GLU A 118 -0.52 4.90 -19.73
C GLU A 118 -1.46 5.42 -18.61
N ASN A 119 -1.64 4.61 -17.57
CA ASN A 119 -2.44 4.95 -16.40
C ASN A 119 -1.64 5.68 -15.31
N TYR A 120 -0.33 5.87 -15.47
CA TYR A 120 0.48 6.64 -14.55
C TYR A 120 -0.08 8.06 -14.41
N SER A 121 -0.26 8.51 -13.17
CA SER A 121 -0.79 9.83 -12.88
C SER A 121 0.27 10.72 -12.24
N ASP A 122 0.92 10.25 -11.16
CA ASP A 122 1.93 11.00 -10.44
C ASP A 122 2.78 10.08 -9.55
N SER A 123 3.87 10.60 -9.00
CA SER A 123 4.61 9.98 -7.90
C SER A 123 5.06 11.00 -6.87
N ILE A 124 5.07 10.58 -5.61
CA ILE A 124 5.44 11.39 -4.45
C ILE A 124 6.61 10.69 -3.77
N TRP A 125 7.81 11.26 -3.88
CA TRP A 125 8.96 10.71 -3.18
C TRP A 125 8.81 10.91 -1.68
N TYR A 126 9.25 9.94 -0.86
CA TYR A 126 9.13 10.09 0.59
C TYR A 126 9.87 11.32 1.13
N SER A 127 10.99 11.68 0.50
CA SER A 127 11.74 12.92 0.79
C SER A 127 10.97 14.21 0.53
N GLU A 128 9.90 14.16 -0.26
CA GLU A 128 9.05 15.30 -0.58
C GLU A 128 7.84 15.42 0.34
N ILE A 129 7.50 14.34 1.07
CA ILE A 129 6.32 14.32 1.93
C ILE A 129 6.57 15.20 3.16
N LYS A 130 5.72 16.22 3.31
CA LYS A 130 5.70 17.07 4.51
C LYS A 130 4.77 16.50 5.57
N GLU A 131 3.64 15.93 5.13
CA GLU A 131 2.61 15.44 6.02
C GLU A 131 1.80 14.34 5.32
N ILE A 132 1.46 13.31 6.08
CA ILE A 132 0.53 12.27 5.67
C ILE A 132 -0.45 12.01 6.82
N ILE A 133 -1.75 12.18 6.54
CA ILE A 133 -2.81 12.07 7.53
C ILE A 133 -3.77 10.97 7.11
N LEU A 134 -3.98 9.99 7.99
CA LEU A 134 -5.05 9.02 7.87
C LEU A 134 -6.19 9.41 8.84
N ARG A 135 -7.40 9.49 8.31
CA ARG A 135 -8.60 9.84 9.07
C ARG A 135 -9.66 8.75 8.93
N LYS A 136 -10.25 8.38 10.07
CA LYS A 136 -11.39 7.46 10.13
C LYS A 136 -12.62 8.16 9.55
N GLY A 137 -13.27 7.54 8.56
CA GLY A 137 -14.40 8.16 7.88
C GLY A 137 -15.72 7.90 8.58
N ILE A 138 -15.86 8.36 9.83
CA ILE A 138 -17.06 8.17 10.66
C ILE A 138 -18.32 8.69 9.94
N GLU A 139 -18.19 9.75 9.16
CA GLU A 139 -19.26 10.31 8.32
C GLU A 139 -19.73 9.39 7.18
N THR A 140 -19.04 8.28 6.97
CA THR A 140 -19.40 7.25 6.00
C THR A 140 -20.04 6.03 6.66
N ALA A 141 -20.38 6.12 7.95
CA ALA A 141 -21.08 5.04 8.64
C ALA A 141 -22.47 4.80 8.03
N VAL A 142 -22.72 3.55 7.65
CA VAL A 142 -24.04 3.07 7.22
C VAL A 142 -24.60 2.13 8.28
N ALA A 143 -25.91 2.23 8.54
CA ALA A 143 -26.60 1.31 9.42
C ALA A 143 -27.14 0.13 8.59
N ASN A 144 -26.94 -1.09 9.09
CA ASN A 144 -27.53 -2.32 8.56
C ASN A 144 -28.12 -3.17 9.71
N MET A 145 -28.64 -4.35 9.38
CA MET A 145 -29.26 -5.26 10.37
C MET A 145 -28.30 -5.75 11.46
N PHE A 146 -26.97 -5.59 11.29
CA PHE A 146 -25.93 -6.03 12.22
C PHE A 146 -25.23 -4.86 12.93
N GLY A 147 -25.74 -3.63 12.79
CA GLY A 147 -25.20 -2.44 13.46
C GLY A 147 -24.75 -1.36 12.48
N ARG A 148 -23.82 -0.51 12.92
CA ARG A 148 -23.23 0.56 12.09
C ARG A 148 -21.84 0.15 11.62
N ALA A 149 -21.58 0.30 10.33
CA ALA A 149 -20.28 0.01 9.73
C ALA A 149 -19.78 1.23 8.93
N ILE A 150 -18.53 1.62 9.16
CA ILE A 150 -17.83 2.64 8.36
C ILE A 150 -17.46 2.01 7.02
N VAL A 151 -17.82 2.66 5.90
CA VAL A 151 -17.58 2.11 4.56
C VAL A 151 -16.35 2.69 3.86
N ALA A 152 -15.79 3.80 4.36
CA ALA A 152 -14.56 4.36 3.84
C ALA A 152 -13.77 5.14 4.90
N ASN A 153 -12.45 5.23 4.69
CA ASN A 153 -11.51 6.10 5.41
C ASN A 153 -10.93 7.13 4.44
N PHE A 154 -10.11 8.06 4.94
CA PHE A 154 -9.52 9.11 4.12
C PHE A 154 -8.01 9.22 4.37
N LEU A 155 -7.24 9.37 3.30
CA LEU A 155 -5.80 9.58 3.34
C LEU A 155 -5.48 10.89 2.61
N ALA A 156 -4.84 11.81 3.31
CA ALA A 156 -4.36 13.07 2.74
C ALA A 156 -2.83 13.08 2.76
N ILE A 157 -2.20 13.52 1.67
CA ILE A 157 -0.75 13.65 1.53
C ILE A 157 -0.44 15.07 1.07
N SER A 158 0.36 15.78 1.87
CA SER A 158 0.91 17.08 1.53
C SER A 158 2.39 16.93 1.21
N ALA A 159 2.80 17.38 0.02
CA ALA A 159 4.18 17.30 -0.45
C ALA A 159 4.79 18.69 -0.67
N SER A 160 6.09 18.70 -0.95
CA SER A 160 6.81 19.89 -1.39
C SER A 160 6.15 20.55 -2.62
N GLY A 161 6.37 21.86 -2.77
CA GLY A 161 5.77 22.63 -3.87
C GLY A 161 4.27 22.88 -3.75
N GLY A 162 3.66 22.63 -2.58
CA GLY A 162 2.23 22.87 -2.36
C GLY A 162 1.30 21.81 -2.96
N ARG A 163 1.86 20.70 -3.47
CA ARG A 163 1.08 19.57 -3.96
C ARG A 163 0.34 18.91 -2.81
N ARG A 164 -0.97 18.71 -2.98
CA ARG A 164 -1.85 18.06 -2.02
C ARG A 164 -2.70 17.02 -2.72
N PHE A 165 -2.79 15.84 -2.12
CA PHE A 165 -3.56 14.72 -2.62
C PHE A 165 -4.51 14.24 -1.53
N ASP A 166 -5.79 14.11 -1.85
CA ASP A 166 -6.81 13.63 -0.92
C ASP A 166 -7.51 12.40 -1.53
N PHE A 167 -7.49 11.29 -0.79
CA PHE A 167 -7.99 10.00 -1.24
C PHE A 167 -9.05 9.45 -0.29
N LYS A 168 -10.15 8.95 -0.85
CA LYS A 168 -11.11 8.12 -0.12
C LYS A 168 -10.74 6.65 -0.31
N LEU A 169 -10.57 5.94 0.81
CA LEU A 169 -10.14 4.54 0.90
C LEU A 169 -11.33 3.66 1.30
N PRO A 170 -11.96 2.90 0.38
CA PRO A 170 -13.07 2.02 0.69
C PRO A 170 -12.66 0.88 1.64
N VAL A 171 -13.43 0.65 2.70
CA VAL A 171 -13.13 -0.37 3.72
C VAL A 171 -13.23 -1.78 3.14
N ASN A 172 -14.18 -2.03 2.25
CA ASN A 172 -14.33 -3.33 1.58
C ASN A 172 -13.14 -3.71 0.68
N LYS A 173 -12.32 -2.75 0.25
CA LYS A 173 -11.15 -2.97 -0.62
C LYS A 173 -9.83 -2.97 0.14
N ASN A 174 -9.72 -2.12 1.16
CA ASN A 174 -8.46 -1.89 1.88
C ASN A 174 -8.41 -2.54 3.27
N GLY A 175 -9.57 -2.93 3.82
CA GLY A 175 -9.71 -3.31 5.21
C GLY A 175 -10.14 -2.16 6.12
N THR A 176 -10.18 -2.41 7.42
CA THR A 176 -10.59 -1.42 8.43
C THR A 176 -9.57 -0.29 8.57
N TYR A 177 -9.96 0.77 9.28
CA TYR A 177 -9.05 1.87 9.60
C TYR A 177 -7.75 1.37 10.27
N GLU A 178 -7.90 0.48 11.24
CA GLU A 178 -6.81 -0.04 12.06
C GLU A 178 -5.84 -0.87 11.22
N GLN A 179 -6.34 -1.66 10.27
CA GLN A 179 -5.52 -2.42 9.34
C GLN A 179 -4.71 -1.51 8.40
N VAL A 180 -5.37 -0.50 7.81
CA VAL A 180 -4.69 0.47 6.94
C VAL A 180 -3.66 1.28 7.74
N HIS A 181 -4.04 1.79 8.91
CA HIS A 181 -3.15 2.53 9.81
C HIS A 181 -1.91 1.72 10.18
N PHE A 182 -2.09 0.45 10.54
CA PHE A 182 -1.00 -0.45 10.87
C PHE A 182 -0.04 -0.61 9.69
N TRP A 183 -0.53 -1.02 8.51
CA TRP A 183 0.35 -1.31 7.38
C TRP A 183 1.00 -0.06 6.81
N VAL A 184 0.30 1.07 6.72
CA VAL A 184 0.90 2.34 6.29
C VAL A 184 2.04 2.75 7.24
N ASN A 185 1.85 2.63 8.55
CA ASN A 185 2.94 2.89 9.52
C ASN A 185 4.12 1.92 9.40
N VAL A 186 3.89 0.68 8.96
CA VAL A 186 4.96 -0.30 8.75
C VAL A 186 5.80 0.04 7.53
N VAL A 187 5.17 0.52 6.44
CA VAL A 187 5.85 0.76 5.15
C VAL A 187 6.47 2.15 5.01
N LEU A 188 5.93 3.15 5.72
CA LEU A 188 6.50 4.50 5.69
C LEU A 188 7.91 4.52 6.29
N PRO A 189 8.85 5.27 5.69
CA PRO A 189 10.17 5.42 6.27
C PRO A 189 10.10 6.23 7.58
N PRO A 190 11.10 6.10 8.48
CA PRO A 190 11.04 6.74 9.81
C PRO A 190 10.86 8.26 9.83
N HIS A 191 11.26 8.96 8.76
CA HIS A 191 11.09 10.41 8.63
C HIS A 191 9.67 10.82 8.15
N CYS A 192 8.86 9.87 7.69
CA CYS A 192 7.46 10.08 7.34
C CYS A 192 6.59 9.50 8.46
N GLN A 193 6.02 10.36 9.31
CA GLN A 193 5.11 9.92 10.35
C GLN A 193 3.66 9.99 9.87
N LEU A 194 2.93 8.89 10.01
CA LEU A 194 1.49 8.89 9.79
C LEU A 194 0.80 9.58 10.94
N GLN A 195 0.17 10.70 10.66
CA GLN A 195 -0.62 11.42 11.64
C GLN A 195 -2.04 10.88 11.66
N ASN A 196 -2.58 10.76 12.87
CA ASN A 196 -4.00 10.54 13.09
C ASN A 196 -4.69 11.90 13.14
N ASP A 197 -5.78 12.08 12.41
CA ASP A 197 -6.62 13.24 12.64
C ASP A 197 -7.44 13.02 13.93
N ILE A 198 -6.96 13.59 15.03
CA ILE A 198 -7.55 13.49 16.38
C ILE A 198 -8.85 14.33 16.47
N ARG A 199 -9.19 15.13 15.45
CA ARG A 199 -10.26 16.13 15.55
C ARG A 199 -11.70 15.58 15.67
N ASN A 200 -11.92 14.26 15.68
CA ASN A 200 -13.26 13.68 15.85
C ASN A 200 -13.23 12.28 16.52
N THR A 201 -12.48 12.10 17.60
CA THR A 201 -12.78 11.03 18.58
C THR A 201 -13.88 11.47 19.53
#